data_AF-A0A2C5Z043-F1
#
_entry.id   AF-A0A2C5Z043-F1
#
_cell.length_a   1.000
_cell.length_b   1.000
_cell.length_c   1.000
_cell.angle_alpha   90.00
_cell.angle_beta   90.00
_cell.angle_gamma   90.00
#
_symmetry.space_group_name_H-M   'P 1'
#
loop_
_entity.id
_entity.type
_entity.pdbx_description
1 polymer ?
#
loop_
_entity_poly.entity_id
_entity_poly.type
_entity_poly.pdbx_seq_one_letter_code
_entity_poly.pdbx_strand_id
1 'polypeptide(L)'
;MVNFPADAVPLASNSFCSVQAMYQPARYITVQGHPEFTNEIVSEILFNRHTVGIFTDQVYEDGIRRAANPHDGVAVGRAFLRFMQQG
;
A
#
# COMPACT_ATOMS: atom_id res chain seq x y z
N MET A 1 14.48 16.47 7.28
CA MET A 1 14.94 15.18 6.74
C MET A 1 14.10 14.09 7.38
N VAL A 2 13.70 13.07 6.62
CA VAL A 2 13.11 11.87 7.22
C VAL A 2 14.18 11.18 8.03
N ASN A 3 13.88 10.85 9.28
CA ASN A 3 14.78 10.04 10.09
C ASN A 3 14.28 8.59 10.09
N PHE A 4 15.15 7.67 9.72
CA PHE A 4 14.88 6.24 9.78
C PHE A 4 15.46 5.67 11.09
N PRO A 5 14.91 4.55 11.59
CA PRO A 5 15.58 3.79 12.63
C PRO A 5 17.01 3.42 12.22
N ALA A 6 17.90 3.22 13.20
CA ALA A 6 19.26 2.77 12.93
C ALA A 6 19.24 1.44 12.14
N ASP A 7 20.10 1.37 11.12
CA ASP A 7 20.27 0.23 10.22
C ASP A 7 19.04 -0.12 9.35
N ALA A 8 18.04 0.74 9.31
CA ALA A 8 16.92 0.60 8.39
C ALA A 8 17.34 0.95 6.96
N VAL A 9 16.96 0.09 6.01
CA VAL A 9 17.11 0.33 4.58
C VAL A 9 15.82 0.97 4.06
N PRO A 10 15.87 2.20 3.53
CA PRO A 10 14.72 2.79 2.85
C PRO A 10 14.47 2.06 1.54
N LEU A 11 13.23 1.63 1.30
CA LEU A 11 12.87 0.86 0.11
C LEU A 11 12.08 1.67 -0.92
N ALA A 12 11.24 2.60 -0.48
CA ALA A 12 10.39 3.37 -1.37
C ALA A 12 10.02 4.74 -0.81
N SER A 13 9.77 5.69 -1.72
CA SER A 13 9.20 7.01 -1.45
C SER A 13 8.46 7.53 -2.68
N ASN A 14 7.63 8.56 -2.52
CA ASN A 14 7.03 9.31 -3.61
C ASN A 14 6.85 10.79 -3.24
N SER A 15 6.25 11.58 -4.13
CA SER A 15 6.07 13.03 -3.95
C SER A 15 5.17 13.41 -2.76
N PHE A 16 4.32 12.49 -2.29
CA PHE A 16 3.37 12.73 -1.20
C PHE A 16 3.85 12.15 0.13
N CYS A 17 4.55 11.02 0.10
CA CYS A 17 5.02 10.31 1.26
C CYS A 17 6.49 9.92 1.08
N SER A 18 7.33 10.50 1.92
CA SER A 18 8.77 10.29 1.90
C SER A 18 9.20 8.93 2.47
N VAL A 19 8.31 8.18 3.13
CA VAL A 19 8.55 6.83 3.66
C VAL A 19 7.40 5.91 3.27
N GLN A 20 7.54 5.24 2.13
CA GLN A 20 6.56 4.26 1.65
C GLN A 20 6.89 2.84 2.13
N ALA A 21 8.17 2.52 2.33
CA ALA A 21 8.60 1.22 2.81
C ALA A 21 10.00 1.30 3.43
N MET A 22 10.26 0.48 4.43
CA MET A 22 11.58 0.27 5.01
C MET A 22 11.78 -1.19 5.41
N TYR A 23 13.03 -1.60 5.48
CA TYR A 23 13.42 -2.97 5.77
C TYR A 23 14.63 -3.01 6.70
N GLN A 24 14.64 -3.97 7.61
CA GLN A 24 15.83 -4.33 8.36
C GLN A 24 15.92 -5.86 8.44
N PRO A 25 17.06 -6.45 8.01
CA PRO A 25 17.27 -7.90 8.09
C PRO A 25 16.97 -8.45 9.48
N ALA A 26 16.31 -9.59 9.53
CA ALA A 26 15.89 -10.35 10.70
C ALA A 26 15.01 -9.60 11.70
N ARG A 27 14.44 -8.45 11.30
CA ARG A 27 13.66 -7.58 12.21
C ARG A 27 12.33 -7.16 11.63
N TYR A 28 12.31 -6.50 10.48
CA TYR A 28 11.05 -6.08 9.86
C TYR A 28 11.18 -5.82 8.36
N ILE A 29 10.05 -5.94 7.69
CA ILE A 29 9.77 -5.34 6.38
C ILE A 29 8.43 -4.62 6.49
N THR A 30 8.34 -3.38 6.00
CA THR A 30 7.12 -2.57 6.08
C THR A 30 6.71 -2.04 4.71
N VAL A 31 5.40 -1.82 4.55
CA VAL A 31 4.81 -1.09 3.43
C VAL A 31 3.71 -0.18 3.97
N GLN A 32 3.65 1.05 3.47
CA GLN A 32 2.57 1.98 3.77
C GLN A 32 1.36 1.73 2.88
N GLY A 33 1.60 1.35 1.62
CA GLY A 33 0.55 0.96 0.70
C GLY A 33 -0.14 -0.35 1.12
N HIS A 34 -1.25 -0.66 0.46
CA HIS A 34 -2.10 -1.81 0.76
C HIS A 34 -1.99 -2.89 -0.32
N PRO A 35 -0.94 -3.73 -0.33
CA PRO A 35 -0.79 -4.81 -1.31
C PRO A 35 -1.88 -5.88 -1.20
N GLU A 36 -2.61 -5.92 -0.08
CA GLU A 36 -3.72 -6.82 0.22
C GLU A 36 -5.05 -6.38 -0.40
N PHE A 37 -5.15 -5.13 -0.89
CA PHE A 37 -6.39 -4.63 -1.46
C PHE A 37 -6.68 -5.34 -2.77
N THR A 38 -7.94 -5.77 -2.92
CA THR A 38 -8.48 -6.33 -4.17
C THR A 38 -9.50 -5.35 -4.77
N ASN A 39 -9.96 -5.63 -5.99
CA ASN A 39 -11.02 -4.86 -6.63
C ASN A 39 -12.27 -4.73 -5.73
N GLU A 40 -12.65 -5.82 -5.07
CA GLU A 40 -13.82 -5.87 -4.19
C GLU A 40 -13.63 -4.97 -2.98
N ILE A 41 -12.48 -5.05 -2.30
CA ILE A 41 -12.16 -4.23 -1.14
C ILE A 41 -12.15 -2.74 -1.53
N VAL A 42 -11.47 -2.40 -2.62
CA VAL A 42 -11.36 -1.02 -3.09
C VAL A 42 -12.72 -0.47 -3.47
N SER A 43 -13.54 -1.24 -4.20
CA SER A 43 -14.87 -0.81 -4.62
C SER A 43 -15.79 -0.56 -3.42
N GLU A 44 -15.75 -1.42 -2.40
CA GLU A 44 -16.55 -1.27 -1.19
C GLU A 44 -16.14 -0.03 -0.38
N ILE A 45 -14.83 0.24 -0.26
CA ILE A 45 -14.33 1.46 0.40
C ILE A 45 -14.80 2.70 -0.36
N LEU A 46 -14.64 2.72 -1.68
CA LEU A 46 -15.05 3.86 -2.52
C LEU A 46 -16.54 4.12 -2.41
N PHE A 47 -17.37 3.07 -2.53
CA PHE A 47 -18.83 3.17 -2.43
C PHE A 47 -19.28 3.70 -1.06
N ASN A 48 -18.76 3.14 0.03
CA ASN A 48 -19.16 3.56 1.36
C ASN A 48 -18.76 5.01 1.66
N ARG A 49 -17.54 5.41 1.27
CA ARG A 49 -17.04 6.78 1.50
C ARG A 49 -17.72 7.82 0.61
N HIS A 50 -18.12 7.44 -0.59
CA HIS A 50 -18.96 8.28 -1.45
C HIS A 50 -20.36 8.45 -0.85
N THR A 51 -21.01 7.35 -0.44
CA THR A 51 -22.37 7.34 0.11
C THR A 51 -22.53 8.25 1.33
N VAL A 52 -21.50 8.34 2.19
CA VAL A 52 -21.51 9.22 3.37
C VAL A 52 -20.98 10.64 3.09
N GLY A 53 -20.73 10.98 1.82
CA GLY A 53 -20.30 12.30 1.38
C GLY A 53 -18.83 12.66 1.65
N ILE A 54 -17.98 11.68 2.00
CA ILE A 54 -16.53 11.90 2.19
C ILE A 54 -15.81 12.03 0.86
N PHE A 55 -16.17 11.20 -0.12
CA PHE A 55 -15.61 11.28 -1.48
C PHE A 55 -16.58 11.97 -2.42
N THR A 56 -16.05 12.88 -3.25
CA THR A 56 -16.81 13.51 -4.33
C THR A 56 -17.09 12.51 -5.45
N ASP A 57 -18.07 12.80 -6.30
CA ASP A 57 -18.38 12.00 -7.49
C ASP A 57 -17.13 11.77 -8.35
N GLN A 58 -16.32 12.82 -8.55
CA GLN A 58 -15.09 12.72 -9.34
C GLN A 58 -14.09 11.71 -8.76
N VAL A 59 -13.88 11.71 -7.43
CA VAL A 59 -12.96 10.78 -6.76
C VAL A 59 -13.50 9.35 -6.83
N TYR A 60 -14.81 9.18 -6.62
CA TYR A 60 -15.47 7.89 -6.70
C TYR A 60 -15.39 7.29 -8.10
N GLU A 61 -15.78 8.05 -9.14
CA GLU A 61 -15.80 7.59 -10.53
C GLU A 61 -14.40 7.23 -11.04
N ASP A 62 -13.39 8.06 -10.74
CA ASP A 62 -12.00 7.74 -11.10
C ASP A 62 -11.49 6.50 -10.35
N GLY A 63 -11.79 6.40 -9.05
CA GLY A 63 -11.42 5.28 -8.21
C GLY A 63 -12.01 3.96 -8.71
N ILE A 64 -13.32 3.91 -8.95
CA ILE A 64 -14.02 2.71 -9.42
C ILE A 64 -13.51 2.27 -10.78
N ARG A 65 -13.26 3.23 -11.70
CA ARG A 65 -12.72 2.93 -13.04
C ARG A 65 -11.37 2.20 -12.97
N ARG A 66 -10.56 2.47 -11.94
CA ARG A 66 -9.22 1.89 -11.76
C ARG A 66 -9.15 0.78 -10.73
N ALA A 67 -10.23 0.49 -9.99
CA ALA A 67 -10.23 -0.47 -8.89
C ALA A 67 -9.81 -1.89 -9.32
N ALA A 68 -10.17 -2.28 -10.55
CA ALA A 68 -9.83 -3.58 -11.12
C ALA A 68 -8.46 -3.62 -11.82
N ASN A 69 -7.71 -2.51 -11.85
CA ASN A 69 -6.40 -2.50 -12.49
C ASN A 69 -5.44 -3.43 -11.75
N PRO A 70 -4.67 -4.27 -12.47
CA PRO A 70 -3.66 -5.11 -11.84
C PRO A 70 -2.64 -4.30 -11.04
N HIS A 71 -2.23 -4.85 -9.90
CA HIS A 71 -1.17 -4.31 -9.05
C HIS A 71 -0.28 -5.46 -8.53
N ASP A 72 0.88 -5.11 -7.99
CA ASP A 72 1.91 -6.06 -7.59
C ASP A 72 1.72 -6.67 -6.19
N GLY A 73 0.47 -6.75 -5.72
CA GLY A 73 0.14 -7.25 -4.37
C GLY A 73 0.68 -8.66 -4.11
N VAL A 74 0.58 -9.54 -5.11
CA VAL A 74 1.11 -10.92 -5.05
C VAL A 74 2.65 -10.95 -4.99
N ALA A 75 3.33 -10.02 -5.66
CA ALA A 75 4.79 -9.93 -5.61
C ALA A 75 5.26 -9.51 -4.20
N VAL A 76 4.59 -8.51 -3.61
CA VAL A 76 4.86 -8.05 -2.24
C VAL A 76 4.54 -9.14 -1.22
N GLY A 77 3.40 -9.83 -1.37
CA GLY A 77 3.05 -10.97 -0.51
C GLY A 77 4.10 -12.09 -0.55
N ARG A 78 4.65 -12.40 -1.73
CA ARG A 78 5.78 -13.34 -1.85
C ARG A 78 7.04 -12.85 -1.15
N ALA A 79 7.33 -11.55 -1.18
CA ALA A 79 8.45 -10.97 -0.44
C ALA A 79 8.28 -11.13 1.08
N PHE A 80 7.05 -10.94 1.60
CA PHE A 80 6.76 -11.16 3.02
C PHE A 80 6.92 -12.62 3.43
N LEU A 81 6.46 -13.57 2.61
CA LEU A 81 6.67 -15.00 2.86
C LEU A 81 8.17 -15.34 2.91
N ARG A 82 8.97 -14.82 1.97
CA ARG A 82 10.43 -15.02 1.98
C ARG A 82 11.07 -14.43 3.23
N PHE A 83 10.66 -13.22 3.63
CA PHE A 83 11.11 -12.61 4.87
C PHE A 83 10.76 -13.47 6.10
N MET A 84 9.57 -14.04 6.18
CA MET A 84 9.23 -14.91 7.32
C MET A 84 10.01 -16.24 7.33
N GLN A 85 10.43 -16.73 6.16
CA GLN A 85 11.13 -18.02 6.03
C GLN A 85 12.66 -17.90 6.19
N GLN A 86 13.23 -16.78 5.78
CA GLN A 86 14.68 -16.61 5.58
C GLN A 86 15.21 -15.28 6.12
N GLY A 87 14.29 -14.40 6.54
CA GLY A 87 14.54 -12.99 6.81
C GLY A 87 15.22 -12.74 8.12
#